data_AF-A0A4R3MYW8-F1
#
_entry.id   AF-A0A4R3MYW8-F1
#
_cell.length_a   1.000
_cell.length_b   1.000
_cell.length_c   1.000
_cell.angle_alpha   90.00
_cell.angle_beta   90.00
_cell.angle_gamma   90.00
#
_symmetry.space_group_name_H-M   'P 1'
#
loop_
_entity.id
_entity.type
_entity.pdbx_description
1 polymer ?
#
loop_
_entity_poly.entity_id
_entity_poly.type
_entity_poly.pdbx_seq_one_letter_code
_entity_poly.pdbx_strand_id
1 'polypeptide(L)'
;MVDDGKTPALARPVHTVGQAIRLLERAGLMVILAATLVAMVAEVLHMLGKGKVDIPDLLLLFMYLEMVALVGMYWSKGKMSVRMPLYIAMVGVARHMMTDTSLAAPWALLAGAGAILVLAAAVLVVRYGHTRFPYGQDEAI
;
A
#
# COMPACT_ATOMS: atom_id res chain seq x y z
N MET A 1 -13.36 16.61 58.87
CA MET A 1 -12.37 15.52 58.94
C MET A 1 -13.00 14.36 58.19
N VAL A 2 -12.85 14.36 56.86
CA VAL A 2 -12.01 13.44 56.08
C VAL A 2 -12.50 11.99 56.21
N ASP A 3 -13.12 11.47 55.15
CA ASP A 3 -12.48 10.39 54.39
C ASP A 3 -13.02 10.34 52.95
N ASP A 4 -12.08 10.51 52.02
CA ASP A 4 -12.26 10.53 50.58
C ASP A 4 -12.52 9.11 50.09
N GLY A 5 -13.74 8.83 49.66
CA GLY A 5 -14.10 7.62 48.92
C GLY A 5 -13.46 7.63 47.53
N LYS A 6 -12.13 7.40 47.47
CA LYS A 6 -11.38 7.10 46.25
C LYS A 6 -12.06 5.96 45.51
N THR A 7 -12.77 6.31 44.45
CA THR A 7 -13.02 5.39 43.34
C THR A 7 -11.65 4.96 42.80
N PRO A 8 -11.30 3.67 42.84
CA PRO A 8 -10.06 3.21 42.23
C PRO A 8 -10.24 3.34 40.72
N ALA A 9 -9.63 4.38 40.16
CA ALA A 9 -9.50 4.55 38.73
C ALA A 9 -8.74 3.35 38.15
N LEU A 10 -9.46 2.47 37.45
CA LEU A 10 -8.92 1.35 36.72
C LEU A 10 -8.08 1.88 35.53
N ALA A 11 -6.82 2.20 35.78
CA ALA A 11 -5.82 2.46 34.75
C ALA A 11 -5.56 1.14 33.99
N ARG A 12 -6.31 0.91 32.90
CA ARG A 12 -6.15 -0.27 32.05
C ARG A 12 -4.89 -0.16 31.17
N PRO A 13 -4.06 -1.20 31.05
CA PRO A 13 -2.77 -1.19 30.35
C PRO A 13 -2.86 -1.30 28.81
N VAL A 14 -3.88 -0.70 28.18
CA VAL A 14 -4.14 -0.86 26.73
C VAL A 14 -3.30 0.11 25.86
N HIS A 15 -2.71 1.14 26.45
CA HIS A 15 -1.98 2.18 25.71
C HIS A 15 -0.61 1.72 25.17
N THR A 16 0.08 0.82 25.89
CA THR A 16 1.46 0.41 25.58
C THR A 16 1.56 -0.45 24.31
N VAL A 17 0.60 -1.36 24.10
CA VAL A 17 0.57 -2.24 22.91
C VAL A 17 0.38 -1.43 21.63
N GLY A 18 -0.51 -0.44 21.66
CA GLY A 18 -0.73 0.45 20.51
C GLY A 18 0.50 1.28 20.15
N GLN A 19 1.32 1.67 21.12
CA GLN A 19 2.58 2.39 20.88
C GLN A 19 3.63 1.49 20.23
N ALA A 20 3.76 0.24 20.69
CA ALA A 20 4.68 -0.73 20.12
C ALA A 20 4.34 -1.06 18.66
N ILE A 21 3.06 -1.24 18.33
CA ILE A 21 2.59 -1.49 16.96
C ILE A 21 2.93 -0.31 16.05
N ARG A 22 2.65 0.93 16.47
CA ARG A 22 2.97 2.13 15.67
C ARG A 22 4.47 2.32 15.44
N LEU A 23 5.30 1.95 16.42
CA LEU A 23 6.75 1.98 16.25
C LEU A 23 7.20 0.95 15.22
N LEU A 24 6.66 -0.26 15.29
CA LEU A 24 6.94 -1.34 14.34
C LEU A 24 6.50 -0.97 12.93
N GLU A 25 5.31 -0.39 12.75
CA GLU A 25 4.80 0.09 11.46
C GLU A 25 5.75 1.11 10.85
N ARG A 26 6.17 2.12 11.62
CA ARG A 26 7.12 3.14 11.16
C ARG A 26 8.47 2.54 10.81
N ALA A 27 8.98 1.62 11.62
CA ALA A 27 10.23 0.93 11.33
C ALA A 27 10.14 0.15 10.02
N GLY A 28 9.04 -0.59 9.80
CA GLY A 28 8.80 -1.31 8.55
C GLY A 28 8.77 -0.38 7.33
N LEU A 29 8.06 0.75 7.41
CA LEU A 29 8.02 1.73 6.33
C LEU A 29 9.40 2.32 6.01
N MET A 30 10.21 2.60 7.04
CA MET A 30 11.57 3.09 6.86
C MET A 30 12.46 2.06 6.15
N VAL A 31 12.34 0.78 6.52
CA VAL A 31 13.08 -0.32 5.86
C VAL A 31 12.68 -0.43 4.40
N ILE A 32 11.38 -0.42 4.11
CA ILE A 32 10.86 -0.48 2.73
C ILE A 32 11.40 0.70 1.91
N LEU A 33 11.29 1.93 2.43
CA LEU A 33 11.78 3.12 1.74
C LEU A 33 13.29 3.04 1.45
N ALA A 34 14.09 2.67 2.44
CA ALA A 34 15.54 2.55 2.28
C ALA A 34 15.91 1.48 1.25
N ALA A 35 15.26 0.31 1.32
CA ALA A 35 15.49 -0.78 0.36
C ALA A 35 15.14 -0.35 -1.08
N THR A 36 14.00 0.33 -1.27
CA THR A 36 13.59 0.82 -2.59
C THR A 36 14.57 1.86 -3.15
N LEU A 37 15.07 2.78 -2.32
CA LEU A 37 16.06 3.76 -2.76
C LEU A 37 17.40 3.11 -3.14
N VAL A 38 17.88 2.15 -2.35
CA VAL A 38 19.11 1.40 -2.66
C VAL A 38 18.94 0.61 -3.96
N ALA A 39 17.81 -0.08 -4.14
CA ALA A 39 17.51 -0.81 -5.38
C ALA A 39 17.46 0.11 -6.60
N MET A 40 16.85 1.29 -6.46
CA MET A 40 16.78 2.28 -7.54
C MET A 40 18.17 2.76 -7.98
N VAL A 41 19.06 3.06 -7.02
CA VAL A 41 20.45 3.43 -7.33
C VAL A 41 21.20 2.27 -7.99
N ALA A 42 21.05 1.05 -7.48
CA ALA A 42 21.68 -0.13 -8.06
C ALA A 42 21.25 -0.36 -9.52
N GLU A 43 19.96 -0.20 -9.82
CA GLU A 43 19.44 -0.34 -11.18
C GLU A 43 19.97 0.75 -12.11
N VAL A 44 20.07 2.00 -11.64
CA VAL A 44 20.69 3.09 -12.41
C VAL A 44 22.16 2.78 -12.73
N LEU A 45 22.93 2.29 -11.76
CA LEU A 45 24.32 1.89 -11.98
C LEU A 45 24.42 0.72 -12.97
N HIS A 46 23.48 -0.23 -12.91
CA HIS A 46 23.40 -1.35 -13.86
C HIS A 46 23.16 -0.89 -15.30
N MET A 47 22.22 0.06 -15.50
CA MET A 47 21.99 0.67 -16.81
C MET A 47 23.22 1.41 -17.35
N LEU A 48 23.90 2.17 -16.48
CA LEU A 48 25.15 2.84 -16.85
C LEU A 48 26.23 1.83 -17.26
N GLY A 49 26.34 0.70 -16.54
CA GLY A 49 27.26 -0.39 -16.88
C GLY A 49 26.93 -1.10 -18.20
N LYS A 50 25.64 -1.23 -18.53
CA LYS A 50 25.16 -1.76 -19.82
C LYS A 50 25.39 -0.80 -21.00
N GLY A 51 25.52 0.50 -20.74
CA GLY A 51 25.64 1.54 -21.77
C GLY A 51 24.37 1.74 -22.62
N LYS A 52 23.25 1.14 -22.20
CA LYS A 52 21.93 1.28 -22.84
C LYS A 52 20.83 1.28 -21.78
N VAL A 53 19.74 1.96 -22.10
CA VAL A 53 18.54 2.04 -21.26
C VAL A 53 17.39 1.43 -22.04
N ASP A 54 16.87 0.30 -21.58
CA ASP A 54 15.72 -0.35 -22.22
C ASP A 54 14.40 0.09 -21.53
N ILE A 55 13.27 -0.09 -22.21
CA ILE A 55 11.93 0.23 -21.67
C ILE A 55 11.64 -0.49 -20.33
N PRO A 56 11.98 -1.78 -20.16
CA PRO A 56 11.79 -2.46 -18.87
C PRO A 56 12.55 -1.80 -17.72
N ASP A 57 13.75 -1.28 -17.98
CA ASP A 57 14.56 -0.62 -16.94
C ASP A 57 13.88 0.68 -16.45
N LEU A 58 13.33 1.47 -17.38
CA LEU A 58 12.57 2.68 -17.06
C LEU A 58 11.26 2.38 -16.32
N LEU A 59 10.55 1.32 -16.73
CA LEU A 59 9.32 0.88 -16.07
C LEU A 59 9.59 0.37 -14.65
N LEU A 60 10.72 -0.30 -14.44
CA LEU A 60 11.17 -0.76 -13.13
C LEU A 60 11.50 0.43 -12.21
N LEU A 61 12.22 1.44 -12.70
CA LEU A 61 12.41 2.68 -11.93
C LEU A 61 11.08 3.36 -11.58
N PHE A 62 10.12 3.35 -12.49
CA PHE A 62 8.77 3.86 -12.23
C PHE A 62 8.04 3.05 -11.14
N MET A 63 8.23 1.72 -11.05
CA MET A 63 7.75 0.90 -9.91
C MET A 63 8.33 1.38 -8.59
N TYR A 64 9.64 1.61 -8.56
CA TYR A 64 10.33 2.04 -7.35
C TYR A 64 9.86 3.42 -6.90
N LEU A 65 9.69 4.37 -7.82
CA LEU A 65 9.15 5.70 -7.50
C LEU A 65 7.70 5.63 -6.99
N GLU A 66 6.86 4.80 -7.59
CA GLU A 66 5.48 4.62 -7.11
C GLU A 66 5.45 4.01 -5.70
N MET A 67 6.33 3.06 -5.42
CA MET A 67 6.46 2.45 -4.10
C MET A 67 6.92 3.46 -3.04
N VAL A 68 7.84 4.36 -3.38
CA VAL A 68 8.23 5.49 -2.52
C VAL A 68 7.04 6.41 -2.25
N ALA A 69 6.27 6.76 -3.28
CA ALA A 69 5.06 7.59 -3.14
C ALA A 69 4.01 6.90 -2.24
N LEU A 70 3.85 5.58 -2.38
CA LEU A 70 2.96 4.78 -1.56
C LEU A 70 3.36 4.78 -0.09
N VAL A 71 4.66 4.58 0.21
CA VAL A 71 5.18 4.67 1.57
C VAL A 71 4.94 6.07 2.15
N GLY A 72 5.18 7.13 1.37
CA GLY A 72 4.92 8.51 1.79
C GLY A 72 3.44 8.76 2.10
N MET A 73 2.53 8.28 1.25
CA MET A 73 1.08 8.37 1.51
C MET A 73 0.68 7.62 2.78
N TYR A 74 1.24 6.42 3.00
CA TYR A 74 0.95 5.63 4.20
C TYR A 74 1.44 6.36 5.46
N TRP A 75 2.65 6.91 5.42
CA TRP A 75 3.24 7.68 6.52
C TRP A 75 2.39 8.90 6.90
N SER A 76 1.84 9.61 5.91
CA SER A 76 1.01 10.79 6.13
C SER A 76 -0.39 10.47 6.67
N LYS A 77 -1.02 9.38 6.20
CA LYS A 77 -2.42 9.08 6.52
C LYS A 77 -2.58 8.10 7.69
N GLY A 78 -1.55 7.33 8.06
CA GLY A 78 -1.53 6.41 9.22
C GLY A 78 -2.55 5.26 9.21
N LYS A 79 -3.51 5.25 8.28
CA LYS A 79 -4.52 4.23 8.06
C LYS A 79 -4.78 4.11 6.56
N MET A 80 -4.48 2.95 5.98
CA MET A 80 -4.69 2.70 4.56
C MET A 80 -6.17 2.36 4.33
N SER A 81 -6.93 3.23 3.65
CA SER A 81 -8.28 2.91 3.17
C SER A 81 -8.22 1.68 2.26
N VAL A 82 -9.09 0.69 2.46
CA VAL A 82 -9.17 -0.58 1.70
C VAL A 82 -9.22 -0.38 0.17
N ARG A 83 -9.71 0.78 -0.28
CA ARG A 83 -9.71 1.18 -1.70
C ARG A 83 -8.31 1.32 -2.32
N MET A 84 -7.34 1.84 -1.57
CA MET A 84 -6.01 2.13 -2.12
C MET A 84 -5.25 0.86 -2.54
N PRO A 85 -5.22 -0.24 -1.73
CA PRO A 85 -4.64 -1.52 -2.14
C PRO A 85 -5.21 -2.09 -3.44
N LEU A 86 -6.51 -1.97 -3.68
CA LEU A 86 -7.13 -2.49 -4.91
C LEU A 86 -6.68 -1.72 -6.15
N TYR A 87 -6.52 -0.40 -6.06
CA TYR A 87 -5.95 0.40 -7.15
C TYR A 87 -4.49 0.03 -7.42
N ILE A 88 -3.71 -0.18 -6.36
CA ILE A 88 -2.30 -0.60 -6.46
C ILE A 88 -2.19 -1.97 -7.13
N ALA A 89 -3.08 -2.90 -6.81
CA ALA A 89 -3.12 -4.21 -7.46
C ALA A 89 -3.35 -4.09 -8.97
N MET A 90 -4.30 -3.23 -9.40
CA MET A 90 -4.56 -3.01 -10.83
C MET A 90 -3.34 -2.42 -11.56
N VAL A 91 -2.72 -1.39 -10.99
CA VAL A 91 -1.51 -0.78 -11.56
C VAL A 91 -0.35 -1.77 -11.59
N GLY A 92 -0.19 -2.56 -10.53
CA GLY A 92 0.83 -3.62 -10.43
C GLY A 92 0.67 -4.69 -11.52
N VAL A 93 -0.55 -5.19 -11.72
CA VAL A 93 -0.85 -6.15 -12.81
C VAL A 93 -0.56 -5.53 -14.17
N ALA A 94 -1.05 -4.30 -14.43
CA ALA A 94 -0.82 -3.63 -15.70
C ALA A 94 0.67 -3.46 -16.00
N ARG A 95 1.45 -3.03 -15.01
CA ARG A 95 2.88 -2.82 -15.21
C ARG A 95 3.65 -4.13 -15.36
N HIS A 96 3.28 -5.17 -14.62
CA HIS A 96 3.84 -6.51 -14.80
C HIS A 96 3.64 -7.01 -16.24
N MET A 97 2.44 -6.81 -16.81
CA MET A 97 2.14 -7.11 -18.22
C MET A 97 3.00 -6.33 -19.22
N MET A 98 3.37 -5.08 -18.90
CA MET A 98 4.22 -4.27 -19.77
C MET A 98 5.69 -4.71 -19.76
N THR A 99 6.18 -5.22 -18.63
CA THR A 99 7.59 -5.57 -18.45
C THR A 99 7.90 -7.03 -18.76
N ASP A 100 6.93 -7.92 -18.60
CA ASP A 100 7.15 -9.35 -18.75
C ASP A 100 6.95 -9.80 -20.20
N THR A 101 8.06 -10.10 -20.87
CA THR A 101 8.06 -10.57 -22.26
C THR A 101 7.39 -11.93 -22.45
N SER A 102 7.23 -12.73 -21.38
CA SER A 102 6.51 -14.02 -21.45
C SER A 102 5.00 -13.83 -21.59
N LEU A 103 4.48 -12.66 -21.19
CA LEU A 103 3.07 -12.29 -21.33
C LEU A 103 2.72 -11.78 -22.74
N ALA A 104 3.67 -11.76 -23.69
CA ALA A 104 3.42 -11.35 -25.07
C ALA A 104 2.46 -12.29 -25.83
N ALA A 105 2.22 -13.50 -25.32
CA ALA A 105 1.21 -14.39 -25.86
C ALA A 105 -0.19 -13.76 -25.75
N PRO A 106 -1.01 -13.72 -26.83
CA PRO A 106 -2.31 -13.06 -26.82
C PRO A 106 -3.24 -13.51 -25.68
N TRP A 107 -3.17 -14.80 -25.29
CA TRP A 107 -3.96 -15.34 -24.20
C TRP A 107 -3.55 -14.79 -22.82
N ALA A 108 -2.25 -14.60 -22.60
CA ALA A 108 -1.74 -14.05 -21.35
C ALA A 108 -2.11 -12.56 -21.20
N LEU A 109 -2.08 -11.80 -22.30
CA LEU A 109 -2.58 -10.42 -22.32
C LEU A 109 -4.08 -10.35 -21.98
N LEU A 110 -4.90 -11.23 -22.56
CA LEU A 110 -6.32 -11.33 -22.25
C LEU A 110 -6.57 -11.70 -20.79
N ALA A 111 -5.81 -12.66 -20.25
CA ALA A 111 -5.92 -13.07 -18.85
C ALA A 111 -5.56 -11.92 -17.89
N GLY A 112 -4.48 -11.18 -18.17
CA GLY A 112 -4.08 -10.03 -17.38
C GLY A 112 -5.08 -8.88 -17.45
N ALA A 113 -5.59 -8.56 -18.64
CA ALA A 113 -6.67 -7.58 -18.80
C ALA A 113 -7.94 -8.02 -18.06
N GLY A 114 -8.30 -9.31 -18.14
CA GLY A 114 -9.40 -9.91 -17.38
C GLY A 114 -9.22 -9.78 -15.88
N ALA A 115 -8.01 -9.99 -15.36
CA ALA A 115 -7.70 -9.79 -13.94
C ALA A 115 -7.91 -8.33 -13.51
N ILE A 116 -7.48 -7.37 -14.33
CA ILE A 116 -7.73 -5.93 -14.09
C ILE A 116 -9.23 -5.64 -14.09
N LEU A 117 -10.00 -6.20 -15.02
CA LEU A 117 -11.46 -6.05 -15.05
C LEU A 117 -12.14 -6.59 -13.80
N VAL A 118 -11.71 -7.75 -13.30
CA VAL A 118 -12.23 -8.34 -12.05
C VAL A 118 -11.91 -7.45 -10.86
N LEU A 119 -10.68 -6.94 -10.76
CA LEU A 119 -10.30 -5.99 -9.70
C LEU A 119 -11.11 -4.69 -9.79
N ALA A 120 -11.32 -4.16 -11.00
CA ALA A 120 -12.13 -2.96 -11.22
C ALA A 120 -13.60 -3.18 -10.81
N ALA A 121 -14.17 -4.34 -11.12
CA ALA A 121 -15.50 -4.73 -10.66
C ALA A 121 -15.57 -4.83 -9.14
N ALA A 122 -14.57 -5.43 -8.49
CA ALA A 122 -14.49 -5.49 -7.03
C ALA A 122 -14.45 -4.08 -6.42
N VAL A 123 -13.66 -3.17 -6.99
CA VAL A 123 -13.62 -1.76 -6.57
C VAL A 123 -14.98 -1.09 -6.74
N LEU A 124 -15.70 -1.36 -7.85
CA LEU A 124 -17.03 -0.81 -8.08
C LEU A 124 -18.01 -1.28 -7.01
N VAL A 125 -18.00 -2.57 -6.66
CA VAL A 125 -18.83 -3.16 -5.60
C VAL A 125 -18.52 -2.50 -4.25
N VAL A 126 -17.23 -2.43 -3.88
CA VAL A 126 -16.80 -1.78 -2.62
C VAL A 126 -17.22 -0.31 -2.58
N ARG A 127 -17.05 0.41 -3.70
CA ARG A 127 -17.43 1.82 -3.81
C ARG A 127 -18.94 1.99 -3.66
N TYR A 128 -19.73 1.18 -4.35
CA TYR A 128 -21.19 1.24 -4.30
C TYR A 128 -21.70 0.93 -2.88
N GLY A 129 -21.15 -0.11 -2.24
CA GLY A 129 -21.46 -0.48 -0.86
C GLY A 129 -21.23 0.67 0.13
N HIS A 130 -20.09 1.35 0.04
CA HIS A 130 -19.80 2.52 0.90
C HIS A 130 -20.71 3.73 0.63
N THR A 131 -21.26 3.89 -0.58
CA THR A 131 -22.20 4.98 -0.90
C THR A 131 -23.65 4.68 -0.52
N ARG A 132 -24.06 3.40 -0.56
CA ARG A 132 -25.44 2.97 -0.29
C ARG A 132 -25.71 2.57 1.17
N PHE A 133 -24.68 2.09 1.87
CA PHE A 133 -24.72 1.81 3.31
C PHE A 133 -23.58 2.54 4.01
N PRO A 134 -23.64 3.88 4.15
CA PRO A 134 -22.77 4.57 5.09
C PRO A 134 -23.02 3.94 6.46
N TYR A 135 -21.96 3.50 7.13
CA TYR A 135 -22.09 3.18 8.56
C TYR A 135 -22.66 4.43 9.21
N GLY A 136 -23.88 4.31 9.75
CA GLY A 136 -24.38 5.28 10.70
C GLY A 136 -23.30 5.45 11.75
N GLN A 137 -23.07 6.67 12.19
CA GLN A 137 -22.49 6.86 13.49
C GLN A 137 -23.48 6.18 14.44
N ASP A 138 -23.21 4.93 14.82
CA ASP A 138 -23.94 4.28 15.89
C ASP A 138 -23.61 5.09 17.14
N GLU A 139 -24.55 5.96 17.45
CA GLU A 139 -25.23 6.05 18.73
C GLU A 139 -24.32 5.94 19.95
N ALA A 140 -24.22 7.08 20.63
CA ALA A 140 -24.02 7.21 22.07
C ALA A 140 -24.00 5.89 22.85
N ILE A 141 -22.81 5.47 23.26
CA ILE A 141 -22.58 4.69 24.49
C ILE A 141 -21.33 5.24 25.18
#